data_AF-A0A841TT80-F1
#
_entry.id   AF-A0A841TT80-F1
#
_cell.length_a   1.000
_cell.length_b   1.000
_cell.length_c   1.000
_cell.angle_alpha   90.00
_cell.angle_beta   90.00
_cell.angle_gamma   90.00
#
_symmetry.space_group_name_H-M   'P 1'
#
loop_
_entity.id
_entity.type
_entity.pdbx_description
1 polymer ?
#
loop_
_entity_poly.entity_id
_entity_poly.type
_entity_poly.pdbx_seq_one_letter_code
_entity_poly.pdbx_strand_id
1 'polypeptide(L)'
;MQESANIAPPNASSRRKNAEVYSFLESLIEKRQQEIAEIEQMVERYERRIRKEEQAYRSMSPIRRILAGKKPDHHVAVEYIHYVKKPMEKAKLLRDEIARYREMLEGKVPVDISDL
;
A
#
# COMPACT_ATOMS: atom_id res chain seq x y z
N MET A 1 -5.53 -32.10 51.91
CA MET A 1 -6.59 -31.38 51.19
C MET A 1 -6.03 -30.02 50.80
N GLN A 2 -5.78 -29.79 49.51
CA GLN A 2 -5.73 -28.45 48.92
C GLN A 2 -5.79 -28.58 47.39
N GLU A 3 -6.98 -28.26 46.89
CA GLU A 3 -7.34 -27.65 45.61
C GLU A 3 -6.49 -27.92 44.37
N SER A 4 -6.92 -28.91 43.60
CA SER A 4 -6.64 -29.03 42.17
C SER A 4 -7.30 -27.86 41.44
N ALA A 5 -6.50 -26.87 41.02
CA ALA A 5 -6.96 -25.76 40.20
C ALA A 5 -7.61 -26.29 38.90
N ASN A 6 -8.92 -26.13 38.81
CA ASN A 6 -9.74 -26.55 37.69
C ASN A 6 -9.55 -25.56 36.53
N ILE A 7 -8.62 -25.84 35.63
CA ILE A 7 -8.42 -25.07 34.40
C ILE A 7 -9.52 -25.50 33.42
N ALA A 8 -10.63 -24.76 33.42
CA ALA A 8 -11.72 -24.99 32.49
C ALA A 8 -11.21 -24.83 31.02
N PRO A 9 -11.58 -25.72 30.10
CA PRO A 9 -11.15 -25.62 28.71
C PRO A 9 -11.74 -24.35 28.06
N PRO A 10 -11.00 -23.69 27.14
CA PRO A 10 -11.49 -22.49 26.48
C PRO A 10 -12.79 -22.78 25.72
N ASN A 11 -13.82 -22.00 26.06
CA ASN A 11 -15.19 -22.06 25.52
C ASN A 11 -15.17 -22.08 23.97
N ALA A 12 -15.92 -22.98 23.33
CA ALA A 12 -15.98 -23.10 21.87
C ALA A 12 -16.37 -21.77 21.16
N SER A 13 -17.12 -20.90 21.83
CA SER A 13 -17.48 -19.57 21.31
C SER A 13 -16.30 -18.61 21.20
N SER A 14 -15.32 -18.65 22.11
CA SER A 14 -14.13 -17.78 22.03
C SER A 14 -13.19 -18.23 20.92
N ARG A 15 -13.08 -19.54 20.65
CA ARG A 15 -12.29 -20.07 19.54
C ARG A 15 -12.83 -19.63 18.17
N ARG A 16 -14.16 -19.63 17.98
CA ARG A 16 -14.79 -19.15 16.73
C ARG A 16 -14.59 -17.65 16.51
N LYS A 17 -14.83 -16.85 17.56
CA LYS A 17 -14.59 -15.39 17.52
C LYS A 17 -13.15 -15.06 17.15
N ASN A 18 -12.19 -15.77 17.73
CA ASN A 18 -10.79 -15.61 17.34
C ASN A 18 -10.60 -15.95 15.86
N ALA A 19 -11.03 -17.12 15.39
CA ALA A 19 -10.89 -17.51 13.98
C ALA A 19 -11.51 -16.50 13.00
N GLU A 20 -12.66 -15.89 13.33
CA GLU A 20 -13.28 -14.82 12.54
C GLU A 20 -12.40 -13.56 12.48
N VAL A 21 -11.81 -13.15 13.61
CA VAL A 21 -10.87 -12.01 13.67
C VAL A 21 -9.61 -12.28 12.83
N TYR A 22 -9.05 -13.49 12.92
CA TYR A 22 -7.87 -13.87 12.12
C TYR A 22 -8.18 -13.80 10.62
N SER A 23 -9.28 -14.41 10.18
CA SER A 23 -9.71 -14.38 8.77
C SER A 23 -10.00 -12.96 8.28
N PHE A 24 -10.56 -12.11 9.14
CA PHE A 24 -10.79 -10.71 8.80
C PHE A 24 -9.47 -9.94 8.60
N LEU A 25 -8.49 -10.09 9.50
CA LEU A 25 -7.18 -9.45 9.36
C LEU A 25 -6.44 -9.90 8.09
N GLU A 26 -6.52 -11.18 7.74
CA GLU A 26 -5.97 -11.69 6.47
C GLU A 26 -6.61 -11.00 5.26
N SER A 27 -7.94 -10.86 5.25
CA SER A 27 -8.66 -10.19 4.16
C SER A 27 -8.27 -8.70 4.03
N LEU A 28 -8.02 -8.02 5.17
CA LEU A 28 -7.55 -6.63 5.16
C LEU A 28 -6.14 -6.52 4.59
N ILE A 29 -5.25 -7.44 4.96
CA ILE A 29 -3.88 -7.51 4.43
C ILE A 29 -3.92 -7.69 2.91
N GLU A 30 -4.69 -8.65 2.41
CA GLU A 30 -4.84 -8.90 0.97
C GLU A 30 -5.36 -7.66 0.24
N LYS A 31 -6.40 -7.02 0.78
CA LYS A 31 -6.97 -5.80 0.21
C LYS A 31 -5.95 -4.67 0.13
N ARG A 32 -5.13 -4.47 1.18
CA ARG A 32 -4.07 -3.44 1.18
C ARG A 32 -2.95 -3.76 0.20
N GLN A 33 -2.57 -5.03 0.08
CA GLN A 33 -1.57 -5.46 -0.91
C GLN A 33 -2.04 -5.18 -2.34
N GLN A 34 -3.31 -5.49 -2.63
CA GLN A 34 -3.91 -5.19 -3.93
C GLN A 34 -3.91 -3.68 -4.21
N GLU A 35 -4.30 -2.86 -3.23
CA GLU A 35 -4.29 -1.41 -3.36
C GLU A 35 -2.88 -0.83 -3.60
N ILE A 36 -1.85 -1.39 -2.94
CA ILE A 36 -0.44 -1.05 -3.20
C ILE A 36 -0.06 -1.41 -4.64
N ALA A 37 -0.40 -2.61 -5.11
CA ALA A 37 -0.07 -3.07 -6.46
C ALA A 37 -0.73 -2.17 -7.54
N GLU A 38 -1.97 -1.73 -7.31
CA GLU A 38 -2.67 -0.79 -8.20
C GLU A 38 -1.98 0.58 -8.27
N ILE A 39 -1.55 1.09 -7.11
CA ILE A 39 -0.77 2.34 -7.04
C ILE A 39 0.53 2.20 -7.82
N GLU A 40 1.28 1.12 -7.58
CA GLU A 40 2.57 0.88 -8.24
C GLU A 40 2.41 0.78 -9.76
N GLN A 41 1.39 0.04 -10.24
CA GLN A 41 1.11 -0.05 -11.67
C GLN A 41 0.71 1.30 -12.28
N MET A 42 -0.05 2.13 -11.55
CA MET A 42 -0.40 3.47 -12.00
C MET A 42 0.84 4.36 -12.17
N VAL A 43 1.73 4.34 -11.17
CA VAL A 43 3.00 5.06 -11.20
C VAL A 43 3.87 4.58 -12.37
N GLU A 44 3.99 3.26 -12.54
CA GLU A 44 4.79 2.68 -13.62
C GLU A 44 4.29 3.12 -15.01
N ARG A 45 2.97 3.14 -15.21
CA ARG A 45 2.36 3.63 -16.47
C ARG A 45 2.70 5.09 -16.71
N TYR A 46 2.63 5.94 -15.68
CA TYR A 46 3.01 7.35 -15.78
C TYR A 46 4.48 7.50 -16.19
N GLU A 47 5.40 6.87 -15.46
CA GLU A 47 6.83 6.96 -15.72
C GLU A 47 7.21 6.40 -17.10
N ARG A 48 6.58 5.31 -17.52
CA ARG A 48 6.78 4.74 -18.86
C ARG A 48 6.38 5.72 -19.95
N ARG A 49 5.29 6.46 -19.76
CA ARG A 49 4.86 7.51 -20.69
C ARG A 49 5.87 8.66 -20.72
N ILE A 50 6.30 9.16 -19.56
CA ILE A 50 7.30 10.24 -19.47
C ILE A 50 8.60 9.83 -20.15
N ARG A 51 9.10 8.61 -19.90
CA ARG A 51 10.31 8.10 -20.56
C ARG A 51 10.19 8.05 -22.08
N LYS A 52 9.03 7.66 -22.61
CA LYS A 52 8.76 7.67 -24.06
C LYS A 52 8.73 9.09 -24.62
N GLU A 53 8.10 10.03 -23.92
CA GLU A 53 8.07 11.44 -24.32
C GLU A 53 9.47 12.05 -24.35
N GLU A 54 10.30 11.77 -23.33
CA GLU A 54 11.70 12.21 -23.28
C GLU A 54 12.54 11.60 -24.40
N GLN A 55 12.39 10.30 -24.67
CA GLN A 55 13.09 9.63 -25.77
C GLN A 55 12.69 10.21 -27.13
N ALA A 56 11.39 10.46 -27.35
CA ALA A 56 10.90 11.10 -28.57
C ALA A 56 11.45 12.52 -28.72
N TYR A 57 11.50 13.31 -27.65
CA TYR A 57 12.08 14.65 -27.69
C TYR A 57 13.59 14.61 -28.00
N ARG A 58 14.32 13.68 -27.40
CA ARG A 58 15.76 13.50 -27.63
C ARG A 58 16.07 13.05 -29.07
N SER A 59 15.23 12.22 -29.67
CA SER A 59 15.42 11.72 -31.05
C SER A 59 15.05 12.75 -32.12
N MET A 60 14.34 13.83 -31.78
CA MET A 60 14.04 14.91 -32.71
C MET A 60 15.29 15.69 -33.15
N SER A 61 15.27 16.16 -34.40
CA SER A 61 16.29 17.10 -34.91
C SER A 61 16.22 18.43 -34.15
N PRO A 62 17.34 19.19 -34.09
CA PRO A 62 17.40 20.47 -33.36
C PRO A 62 16.33 21.48 -33.80
N ILE A 63 16.07 21.57 -35.11
CA ILE A 63 15.03 22.45 -35.68
C ILE A 63 13.64 22.04 -35.16
N ARG A 64 13.35 20.74 -35.16
CA ARG A 64 12.06 20.22 -34.69
C ARG A 64 11.87 20.39 -33.18
N ARG A 65 12.95 20.32 -32.38
CA ARG A 65 12.91 20.61 -30.93
C ARG A 65 12.59 22.06 -30.63
N ILE A 66 13.14 23.00 -31.40
CA ILE A 66 12.84 24.43 -31.25
C ILE A 66 11.37 24.70 -31.54
N LEU A 67 10.83 24.13 -32.63
CA LEU A 67 9.42 24.28 -33.01
C LEU A 67 8.44 23.60 -32.04
N ALA A 68 8.82 22.46 -31.46
CA ALA A 68 7.95 21.71 -30.54
C ALA A 68 7.78 22.38 -29.17
N GLY A 69 8.74 23.20 -28.73
CA GLY A 69 8.74 23.84 -27.42
C GLY A 69 8.93 22.84 -26.27
N LYS A 70 9.86 23.10 -25.34
CA LYS A 70 9.98 22.29 -24.12
C LYS A 70 8.89 22.72 -23.13
N LYS A 71 8.15 21.77 -22.54
CA LYS A 71 7.26 22.08 -21.41
C LYS A 71 8.07 22.75 -20.28
N PRO A 72 7.55 23.79 -19.60
CA PRO A 72 8.26 24.44 -18.51
C PRO A 72 8.50 23.46 -17.36
N ASP A 73 9.70 23.51 -16.76
CA ASP A 73 10.15 22.54 -15.74
C ASP A 73 9.24 22.50 -14.50
N HIS A 74 8.56 23.60 -14.17
CA HIS A 74 7.65 23.66 -13.02
C HIS A 74 6.40 22.78 -13.19
N HIS A 75 5.84 22.67 -14.39
CA HIS A 75 4.67 21.80 -14.63
C HIS A 75 5.02 20.32 -14.48
N VAL A 76 6.23 19.94 -14.91
CA VAL A 76 6.73 18.56 -14.78
C VAL A 76 6.87 18.17 -13.30
N ALA A 77 7.35 19.08 -12.45
CA ALA A 77 7.47 18.82 -11.01
C ALA A 77 6.10 18.62 -10.33
N VAL A 78 5.10 19.44 -10.68
CA VAL A 78 3.74 19.31 -10.12
C VAL A 78 3.09 18.00 -10.55
N GLU A 79 3.21 17.64 -11.84
CA GLU A 79 2.73 16.35 -12.35
C GLU A 79 3.39 15.18 -11.61
N TYR A 80 4.71 15.22 -11.42
CA TYR A 80 5.43 14.18 -10.70
C TYR A 80 4.96 14.04 -9.24
N ILE A 81 4.75 15.15 -8.54
CA ILE A 81 4.22 15.12 -7.18
C ILE A 81 2.85 14.43 -7.14
N HIS A 82 1.97 14.76 -8.09
CA HIS A 82 0.61 14.24 -8.13
C HIS A 82 0.54 12.77 -8.55
N TYR A 83 1.29 12.36 -9.58
CA TYR A 83 1.19 11.03 -10.17
C TYR A 83 2.18 10.02 -9.61
N VAL A 84 3.23 10.46 -8.91
CA VAL A 84 4.27 9.57 -8.36
C VAL A 84 4.38 9.74 -6.85
N LYS A 85 4.72 10.93 -6.37
CA LYS A 85 5.08 11.13 -4.97
C LYS A 85 3.91 10.83 -4.01
N LYS A 86 2.77 11.51 -4.19
CA LYS A 86 1.59 11.32 -3.33
C LYS A 86 1.05 9.89 -3.36
N PRO A 87 0.92 9.23 -4.54
CA PRO A 87 0.53 7.82 -4.58
C PRO A 87 1.51 6.92 -3.84
N MET A 88 2.83 7.11 -4.01
CA MET A 88 3.83 6.31 -3.30
C MET A 88 3.83 6.54 -1.78
N GLU A 89 3.54 7.77 -1.33
CA GLU A 89 3.31 8.07 0.09
C GLU A 89 2.11 7.28 0.62
N LYS A 90 1.00 7.22 -0.13
CA LYS A 90 -0.15 6.37 0.21
C LYS A 90 0.24 4.90 0.29
N ALA A 91 0.97 4.37 -0.70
CA ALA A 91 1.45 2.99 -0.67
C ALA A 91 2.34 2.71 0.56
N LYS A 92 3.14 3.68 1.01
CA LYS A 92 3.91 3.55 2.25
C LYS A 92 3.00 3.40 3.48
N LEU A 93 1.99 4.24 3.62
CA LEU A 93 1.02 4.14 4.72
C LEU A 93 0.30 2.79 4.73
N LEU A 94 -0.08 2.29 3.56
CA LEU A 94 -0.70 0.96 3.41
C LEU A 94 0.25 -0.18 3.83
N ARG A 95 1.57 -0.05 3.57
CA ARG A 95 2.56 -1.02 4.05
C ARG A 95 2.69 -0.99 5.56
N ASP A 96 2.63 0.21 6.16
CA ASP A 96 2.63 0.36 7.62
C ASP A 96 1.37 -0.25 8.26
N GLU A 97 0.20 -0.12 7.61
CA GLU A 97 -1.04 -0.81 8.01
C GLU A 97 -0.89 -2.33 7.95
N ILE A 98 -0.37 -2.88 6.86
CA ILE A 98 -0.13 -4.33 6.72
C ILE A 98 0.81 -4.82 7.82
N ALA A 99 1.88 -4.07 8.13
CA ALA A 99 2.81 -4.44 9.19
C ALA A 99 2.10 -4.56 10.54
N ARG A 100 1.23 -3.60 10.88
CA ARG A 100 0.41 -3.66 12.10
C ARG A 100 -0.52 -4.86 12.11
N TYR A 101 -1.24 -5.14 11.01
CA TYR A 101 -2.13 -6.30 10.94
C TYR A 101 -1.37 -7.63 11.11
N ARG A 102 -0.13 -7.71 10.60
CA ARG A 102 0.74 -8.88 10.81
C ARG A 102 1.17 -9.02 12.26
N GLU A 103 1.51 -7.93 12.94
CA GLU A 103 1.83 -7.95 14.37
C GLU A 103 0.64 -8.40 15.23
N MET A 104 -0.58 -8.00 14.85
CA MET A 104 -1.82 -8.46 15.48
C MET A 104 -2.06 -9.96 15.26
N LEU A 105 -1.82 -10.48 14.05
CA LEU A 105 -1.89 -11.92 13.75
C LEU A 105 -0.85 -12.74 14.53
N GLU A 106 0.34 -12.20 14.74
CA GLU A 106 1.40 -12.85 15.52
C GLU A 106 1.18 -12.75 17.04
N GLY A 107 0.12 -12.03 17.48
CA GLY A 107 -0.19 -11.82 18.89
C GLY A 107 0.79 -10.89 19.62
N LYS A 108 1.59 -10.11 18.87
CA LYS A 108 2.58 -9.16 19.41
C LYS A 108 1.93 -7.87 19.92
N VAL A 109 0.79 -7.50 19.33
CA VAL A 109 -0.02 -6.32 19.68
C VAL A 109 -1.45 -6.78 19.94
N PRO A 110 -2.11 -6.29 21.00
CA PRO A 110 -3.51 -6.62 21.25
C PRO A 110 -4.39 -6.13 20.09
N VAL A 111 -5.37 -6.95 19.71
CA VAL A 111 -6.38 -6.55 18.72
C VAL A 111 -7.34 -5.59 19.41
N ASP A 112 -7.19 -4.29 19.17
CA ASP A 112 -8.20 -3.29 19.53
C ASP A 112 -9.19 -3.15 18.37
N ILE A 113 -10.49 -3.35 18.66
CA ILE A 113 -11.57 -3.22 17.67
C ILE A 113 -11.72 -1.74 17.22
N SER A 114 -11.21 -0.79 18.01
CA SER A 114 -11.22 0.64 17.69
C SER A 114 -10.30 1.00 16.51
N ASP A 115 -9.33 0.14 16.20
CA ASP A 115 -8.33 0.33 15.13
C ASP A 115 -8.72 -0.34 13.80
N LEU A 116 -9.90 -0.98 13.74
CA LEU A 116 -10.46 -1.68 12.57
C LEU A 116 -11.52 -0.84 11.85
#